data_AF-A0A6G1IK36-F1
#
_entry.id   AF-A0A6G1IK36-F1
#
_cell.length_a   1.000
_cell.length_b   1.000
_cell.length_c   1.000
_cell.angle_alpha   90.00
_cell.angle_beta   90.00
_cell.angle_gamma   90.00
#
_symmetry.space_group_name_H-M   'P 1'
#
loop_
_entity.id
_entity.type
_entity.pdbx_description
1 polymer ?
#
loop_
_entity_poly.entity_id
_entity_poly.type
_entity_poly.pdbx_seq_one_letter_code
_entity_poly.pdbx_strand_id
1 'polypeptide(L)'
;MADSQTNRQELISDGKRLRQIWSPHDGNGESARHLVERSLNTVRGHPTWKLFMGDIELPILRGSEKEPPHHVYLDDKACYTIWCSNSYTKQELREFWPFDFDHLGNVRMGRKNRGRLAYFDVGKTKVAKSPLRAKGRWYEYLGAPE
;
A
#
# COMPACT_ATOMS: atom_id res chain seq x y z
N MET A 1 21.70 29.53 -15.11
CA MET A 1 20.91 28.61 -15.97
C MET A 1 20.58 27.42 -15.08
N ALA A 2 19.33 27.35 -14.60
CA ALA A 2 18.94 26.33 -13.63
C ALA A 2 18.57 25.04 -14.36
N ASP A 3 19.23 23.95 -14.00
CA ASP A 3 19.04 22.62 -14.57
C ASP A 3 17.57 22.21 -14.49
N SER A 4 16.95 22.08 -15.65
CA SER A 4 15.67 21.39 -15.80
C SER A 4 15.93 19.90 -15.62
N GLN A 5 16.07 19.45 -14.36
CA GLN A 5 15.89 18.04 -14.03
C GLN A 5 14.45 17.69 -14.33
N THR A 6 14.24 17.22 -15.56
CA THR A 6 13.02 16.60 -16.03
C THR A 6 12.65 15.55 -14.98
N ASN A 7 11.63 15.85 -14.17
CA ASN A 7 11.12 15.01 -13.10
C ASN A 7 10.60 13.71 -13.72
N ARG A 8 11.51 12.76 -13.99
CA ARG A 8 11.16 11.41 -14.41
C ARG A 8 10.52 10.76 -13.20
N GLN A 9 9.20 10.88 -13.11
CA GLN A 9 8.42 10.13 -12.14
C GLN A 9 8.77 8.66 -12.30
N GLU A 10 9.49 8.11 -11.32
CA GLU A 10 9.91 6.72 -11.36
C GLU A 10 8.67 5.84 -11.41
N LEU A 11 8.63 5.02 -12.45
CA LEU A 11 7.56 4.07 -12.69
C LEU A 11 8.03 2.69 -12.24
N ILE A 12 7.32 2.10 -11.29
CA ILE A 12 7.60 0.76 -10.77
C ILE A 12 6.39 -0.15 -10.95
N SER A 13 6.64 -1.44 -11.16
CA SER A 13 5.59 -2.44 -11.23
C SER A 13 4.87 -2.58 -9.88
N ASP A 14 3.54 -2.51 -9.89
CA ASP A 14 2.68 -2.86 -8.76
C ASP A 14 2.26 -4.35 -8.76
N GLY A 15 2.94 -5.18 -9.56
CA GLY A 15 2.60 -6.58 -9.81
C GLY A 15 1.63 -6.79 -10.98
N LYS A 16 1.10 -5.72 -11.59
CA LYS A 16 0.29 -5.80 -12.84
C LYS A 16 0.65 -4.72 -13.86
N ARG A 17 1.05 -3.54 -13.41
CA ARG A 17 1.38 -2.40 -14.28
C ARG A 17 2.40 -1.48 -13.62
N LEU A 18 2.98 -0.65 -14.46
CA LEU A 18 3.79 0.47 -14.01
C LEU A 18 2.91 1.52 -13.31
N ARG A 19 3.34 1.93 -12.12
CA ARG A 19 2.76 3.01 -11.33
C ARG A 19 3.83 4.00 -10.94
N GLN A 20 3.41 5.25 -10.81
CA GLN A 20 4.23 6.28 -10.21
C GLN A 20 4.44 5.97 -8.74
N ILE A 21 5.68 6.11 -8.29
CA ILE A 21 6.02 6.09 -6.86
C ILE A 21 5.42 7.35 -6.22
N TRP A 22 4.82 7.18 -5.05
CA TRP A 22 4.28 8.27 -4.26
C TRP A 22 5.43 9.11 -3.66
N SER A 23 5.27 10.43 -3.68
CA SER A 23 6.14 11.38 -2.98
C SER A 23 5.34 12.20 -1.96
N PRO A 24 5.98 12.79 -0.92
CA PRO A 24 5.29 13.62 0.07
C PRO A 24 4.44 14.74 -0.51
N HIS A 25 4.85 15.31 -1.66
CA HIS A 25 4.11 16.37 -2.35
C HIS A 25 2.81 15.90 -3.01
N ASP A 26 2.63 14.58 -3.19
CA ASP A 26 1.42 14.02 -3.81
C ASP A 26 0.25 13.95 -2.82
N GLY A 27 0.53 13.88 -1.52
CA GLY A 27 -0.49 13.80 -0.47
C GLY A 27 -1.37 12.55 -0.58
N ASN A 28 -2.60 12.64 -0.05
CA ASN A 28 -3.55 11.53 -0.14
C ASN A 28 -4.10 11.39 -1.57
N GLY A 29 -4.41 10.15 -1.94
CA GLY A 29 -5.13 9.89 -3.18
C GLY A 29 -6.60 10.32 -3.12
N GLU A 30 -7.23 10.37 -4.29
CA GLU A 30 -8.68 10.60 -4.44
C GLU A 30 -9.51 9.61 -3.61
N SER A 31 -10.40 10.13 -2.78
CA SER A 31 -11.20 9.39 -1.80
C SER A 31 -12.66 9.22 -2.20
N ALA A 32 -13.11 9.85 -3.29
CA ALA A 32 -14.50 9.77 -3.73
C ALA A 32 -14.95 8.31 -3.90
N ARG A 33 -15.89 7.90 -3.06
CA ARG A 33 -16.36 6.51 -2.94
C ARG A 33 -16.70 5.87 -4.28
N HIS A 34 -17.40 6.59 -5.15
CA HIS A 34 -17.82 6.10 -6.46
C HIS A 34 -16.63 5.85 -7.41
N LEU A 35 -15.52 6.59 -7.27
CA LEU A 35 -14.29 6.37 -8.02
C LEU A 35 -13.53 5.16 -7.49
N VAL A 36 -13.40 5.06 -6.17
CA VAL A 36 -12.76 3.91 -5.50
C VAL A 36 -13.50 2.63 -5.87
N GLU A 37 -14.82 2.56 -5.65
CA GLU A 37 -15.63 1.36 -5.93
C GLU A 37 -15.56 0.93 -7.39
N ARG A 38 -15.67 1.88 -8.33
CA ARG A 38 -15.50 1.61 -9.77
C ARG A 38 -14.11 1.05 -10.07
N SER A 39 -13.10 1.51 -9.35
CA SER A 39 -11.72 1.18 -9.65
C SER A 39 -11.19 -0.07 -8.97
N LEU A 40 -11.84 -0.56 -7.92
CA LEU A 40 -11.51 -1.85 -7.31
C LEU A 40 -11.59 -3.00 -8.32
N ASN A 41 -12.43 -2.85 -9.35
CA ASN A 41 -12.67 -3.85 -10.39
C ASN A 41 -12.08 -3.47 -11.76
N THR A 42 -11.55 -2.25 -11.93
CA THR A 42 -11.00 -1.81 -13.22
C THR A 42 -9.47 -1.77 -13.19
N VAL A 43 -8.85 -2.05 -14.34
CA VAL A 43 -7.39 -2.09 -14.47
C VAL A 43 -6.78 -0.67 -14.46
N ARG A 44 -7.56 0.37 -14.81
CA ARG A 44 -7.04 1.72 -15.11
C ARG A 44 -6.73 2.57 -13.88
N GLY A 45 -7.35 2.32 -12.72
CA GLY A 45 -7.14 3.11 -11.49
C GLY A 45 -7.33 4.62 -11.67
N HIS A 46 -6.72 5.42 -10.80
CA HIS A 46 -6.76 6.88 -10.81
C HIS A 46 -5.34 7.47 -10.75
N PRO A 47 -5.04 8.61 -11.41
CA PRO A 47 -3.70 9.20 -11.44
C PRO A 47 -3.14 9.57 -10.05
N THR A 48 -4.01 9.89 -9.10
CA THR A 48 -3.62 10.23 -7.72
C THR A 48 -3.25 9.00 -6.88
N TRP A 49 -3.63 7.80 -7.32
CA TRP A 49 -3.35 6.56 -6.58
C TRP A 49 -1.99 6.01 -6.99
N LYS A 50 -0.98 6.49 -6.29
CA LYS A 50 0.43 6.13 -6.48
C LYS A 50 0.85 4.97 -5.59
N LEU A 51 2.03 4.40 -5.83
CA LEU A 51 2.59 3.33 -5.00
C LEU A 51 3.43 3.94 -3.87
N PHE A 52 2.97 3.80 -2.63
CA PHE A 52 3.71 4.16 -1.43
C PHE A 52 4.70 3.06 -1.05
N MET A 53 5.98 3.43 -1.06
CA MET A 53 7.12 2.57 -0.70
C MET A 53 7.96 3.19 0.42
N GLY A 54 7.38 4.07 1.23
CA GLY A 54 8.06 4.70 2.35
C GLY A 54 8.23 3.75 3.54
N ASP A 55 9.20 4.03 4.39
CA ASP A 55 9.25 3.43 5.72
C ASP A 55 8.25 4.11 6.65
N ILE A 56 7.57 3.31 7.47
CA ILE A 56 6.55 3.79 8.40
C ILE A 56 7.16 3.75 9.81
N GLU A 57 7.25 4.92 10.43
CA GLU A 57 7.69 5.03 11.83
C GLU A 57 6.60 4.50 12.78
N LEU A 58 7.01 3.73 13.78
CA LEU A 58 6.14 3.23 14.84
C LEU A 58 6.49 3.92 16.16
N PRO A 59 5.51 4.31 17.00
CA PRO A 59 4.06 4.20 16.77
C PRO A 59 3.56 5.20 15.70
N ILE A 60 2.51 4.82 14.97
CA ILE A 60 1.90 5.69 13.95
C ILE A 60 1.16 6.84 14.65
N LEU A 61 1.61 8.07 14.41
CA LEU A 61 0.97 9.28 14.91
C LEU A 61 -0.07 9.78 13.91
N ARG A 62 -1.35 9.53 14.21
CA ARG A 62 -2.49 9.94 13.37
C ARG A 62 -2.58 11.46 13.25
N GLY A 63 -2.88 11.96 12.06
CA GLY A 63 -2.97 13.37 11.72
C GLY A 63 -1.62 14.08 11.58
N SER A 64 -0.50 13.37 11.74
CA SER A 64 0.84 13.94 11.56
C SER A 64 1.30 13.85 10.11
N GLU A 65 2.30 14.65 9.74
CA GLU A 65 2.97 14.54 8.42
C GLU A 65 3.66 13.18 8.20
N LYS A 66 3.89 12.43 9.29
CA LYS A 66 4.48 11.10 9.26
C LYS A 66 3.43 9.99 9.15
N GLU A 67 2.14 10.31 9.22
CA GLU A 67 1.10 9.34 8.97
C GLU A 67 1.22 8.81 7.53
N PRO A 68 1.14 7.49 7.29
CA PRO A 68 1.17 6.96 5.94
C PRO A 68 0.02 7.54 5.11
N PRO A 69 0.26 7.91 3.83
CA PRO A 69 -0.76 8.50 2.98
C PRO A 69 -1.93 7.54 2.77
N HIS A 70 -3.13 8.09 2.71
CA HIS A 70 -4.37 7.37 2.45
C HIS A 70 -4.68 7.35 0.96
N HIS A 71 -5.53 6.40 0.55
CA HIS A 71 -6.00 6.20 -0.82
C HIS A 71 -4.86 5.99 -1.83
N VAL A 72 -3.79 5.34 -1.39
CA VAL A 72 -2.65 4.93 -2.22
C VAL A 72 -2.57 3.41 -2.31
N TYR A 73 -1.72 2.91 -3.18
CA TYR A 73 -1.30 1.51 -3.15
C TYR A 73 -0.12 1.39 -2.17
N LEU A 74 -0.22 0.55 -1.14
CA LEU A 74 0.90 0.25 -0.24
C LEU A 74 1.79 -0.84 -0.81
N ASP A 75 3.11 -0.72 -0.75
CA ASP A 75 3.98 -1.88 -0.96
C ASP A 75 3.83 -2.94 0.14
N ASP A 76 4.43 -4.11 -0.07
CA ASP A 76 4.27 -5.24 0.85
C ASP A 76 4.79 -4.91 2.26
N LYS A 77 5.95 -4.25 2.37
CA LYS A 77 6.49 -3.78 3.64
C LYS A 77 5.54 -2.81 4.35
N ALA A 78 5.08 -1.77 3.67
CA ALA A 78 4.16 -0.78 4.26
C ALA A 78 2.81 -1.39 4.65
N CYS A 79 2.25 -2.25 3.81
CA CYS A 79 1.00 -2.95 4.09
C CYS A 79 1.12 -3.83 5.34
N TYR A 80 2.21 -4.59 5.46
CA TYR A 80 2.46 -5.40 6.65
C TYR A 80 2.64 -4.53 7.90
N THR A 81 3.40 -3.43 7.80
CA THR A 81 3.63 -2.52 8.94
C THR A 81 2.32 -1.90 9.45
N ILE A 82 1.46 -1.40 8.55
CA ILE A 82 0.15 -0.85 8.92
C ILE A 82 -0.76 -1.91 9.53
N TRP A 83 -0.81 -3.10 8.93
CA TRP A 83 -1.65 -4.19 9.41
C TRP A 83 -1.21 -4.67 10.80
N CYS A 84 0.09 -4.83 11.01
CA CYS A 84 0.65 -5.33 12.25
C CYS A 84 0.68 -4.27 13.37
N SER A 85 0.65 -2.97 13.05
CA SER A 85 0.70 -1.91 14.07
C SER A 85 -0.56 -1.82 14.93
N ASN A 86 -1.70 -2.36 14.44
CA ASN A 86 -3.02 -2.23 15.06
C ASN A 86 -3.41 -0.76 15.38
N SER A 87 -2.82 0.22 14.69
CA SER A 87 -3.09 1.65 14.91
C SER A 87 -4.43 2.11 14.31
N TYR A 88 -5.04 1.28 13.47
CA TYR A 88 -6.28 1.54 12.76
C TYR A 88 -7.29 0.43 13.02
N THR A 89 -8.56 0.81 13.13
CA THR A 89 -9.68 -0.14 13.15
C THR A 89 -9.82 -0.83 11.80
N LYS A 90 -10.53 -1.96 11.78
CA LYS A 90 -10.82 -2.72 10.55
C LYS A 90 -11.55 -1.87 9.49
N GLN A 91 -12.42 -0.97 9.94
CA GLN A 91 -13.14 -0.06 9.06
C GLN A 91 -12.20 1.00 8.47
N GLU A 92 -11.34 1.59 9.29
CA GLU A 92 -10.33 2.57 8.84
C GLU A 92 -9.33 1.95 7.87
N LEU A 93 -8.89 0.70 8.09
CA LEU A 93 -8.01 0.00 7.15
C LEU A 93 -8.63 -0.07 5.74
N ARG A 94 -9.91 -0.43 5.66
CA ARG A 94 -10.66 -0.47 4.40
C ARG A 94 -10.84 0.93 3.81
N GLU A 95 -11.14 1.91 4.64
CA GLU A 95 -11.41 3.28 4.21
C GLU A 95 -10.16 3.96 3.67
N PHE A 96 -9.04 3.89 4.39
CA PHE A 96 -7.80 4.54 4.03
C PHE A 96 -6.99 3.76 3.00
N TRP A 97 -7.03 2.43 2.98
CA TRP A 97 -6.33 1.62 1.98
C TRP A 97 -7.23 0.56 1.35
N PRO A 98 -8.26 0.99 0.58
CA PRO A 98 -9.27 0.11 0.00
C PRO A 98 -8.69 -0.87 -1.04
N PHE A 99 -7.49 -0.60 -1.56
CA PHE A 99 -6.80 -1.46 -2.51
C PHE A 99 -6.05 -2.63 -1.84
N ASP A 100 -5.81 -2.52 -0.53
CA ASP A 100 -4.99 -3.42 0.26
C ASP A 100 -5.83 -4.26 1.22
N PHE A 101 -6.84 -3.65 1.84
CA PHE A 101 -7.68 -4.29 2.86
C PHE A 101 -9.14 -4.48 2.41
N ASP A 102 -9.75 -5.56 2.90
CA ASP A 102 -11.17 -5.85 2.71
C ASP A 102 -12.05 -5.22 3.81
N HIS A 103 -13.36 -5.44 3.72
CA HIS A 103 -14.33 -4.87 4.66
C HIS A 103 -14.22 -5.40 6.09
N LEU A 104 -13.41 -6.43 6.32
CA LEU A 104 -13.12 -7.00 7.64
C LEU A 104 -11.72 -6.60 8.13
N GLY A 105 -11.02 -5.73 7.41
CA GLY A 105 -9.64 -5.32 7.72
C GLY A 105 -8.59 -6.38 7.42
N ASN A 106 -8.94 -7.45 6.68
CA ASN A 106 -7.95 -8.43 6.23
C ASN A 106 -7.29 -7.97 4.93
N VAL A 107 -6.10 -8.45 4.64
CA VAL A 107 -5.50 -8.27 3.31
C VAL A 107 -6.40 -8.89 2.24
N ARG A 108 -6.63 -8.14 1.16
CA ARG A 108 -7.48 -8.61 0.06
C ARG A 108 -6.88 -9.85 -0.60
N MET A 109 -7.70 -10.88 -0.81
CA MET A 109 -7.29 -12.15 -1.46
C MET A 109 -6.70 -11.95 -2.87
N GLY A 110 -7.10 -10.90 -3.58
CA GLY A 110 -6.60 -10.56 -4.91
C GLY A 110 -5.45 -9.55 -4.92
N ARG A 111 -4.97 -9.10 -3.75
CA ARG A 111 -3.83 -8.19 -3.65
C ARG A 111 -2.62 -8.86 -4.30
N LYS A 112 -1.86 -8.09 -5.07
CA LYS A 112 -0.61 -8.55 -5.69
C LYS A 112 0.55 -8.10 -4.83
N ASN A 113 1.57 -8.95 -4.74
CA ASN A 113 2.82 -8.55 -4.12
C ASN A 113 3.46 -7.45 -4.96
N ARG A 114 3.93 -6.40 -4.27
CA ARG A 114 4.46 -5.20 -4.92
C ARG A 114 5.48 -4.51 -4.05
N GLY A 115 6.42 -3.84 -4.70
CA GLY A 115 7.51 -3.10 -4.06
C GLY A 115 8.36 -3.99 -3.15
N ARG A 116 8.65 -3.51 -1.94
CA ARG A 116 9.59 -4.17 -1.02
C ARG A 116 8.89 -5.27 -0.23
N LEU A 117 9.54 -6.42 -0.15
CA LEU A 117 9.11 -7.53 0.69
C LEU A 117 9.11 -7.18 2.19
N ALA A 118 8.28 -7.87 2.96
CA ALA A 118 8.17 -7.67 4.40
C ALA A 118 8.69 -8.89 5.17
N TYR A 119 9.42 -8.63 6.25
CA TYR A 119 9.91 -9.67 7.15
C TYR A 119 9.16 -9.63 8.47
N PHE A 120 8.93 -10.80 9.06
CA PHE A 120 8.33 -10.95 10.38
C PHE A 120 9.33 -10.58 11.49
N ASP A 121 10.61 -10.89 11.28
CA ASP A 121 11.66 -10.76 12.27
C ASP A 121 12.71 -9.70 11.90
N VAL A 122 13.36 -9.15 12.93
CA VAL A 122 14.44 -8.16 12.79
C VAL A 122 15.62 -8.74 12.00
N GLY A 123 15.87 -10.04 12.14
CA GLY A 123 16.91 -10.76 11.43
C GLY A 123 16.63 -10.98 9.93
N LYS A 124 15.43 -10.60 9.45
CA LYS A 124 15.01 -10.76 8.05
C LYS A 124 15.13 -12.21 7.55
N THR A 125 14.85 -13.17 8.43
CA THR A 125 14.95 -14.60 8.12
C THR A 125 13.63 -15.21 7.68
N LYS A 126 12.50 -14.60 8.07
CA LYS A 126 11.16 -15.10 7.80
C LYS A 126 10.31 -14.04 7.12
N VAL A 127 9.81 -14.37 5.93
CA VAL A 127 8.84 -13.52 5.23
C VAL A 127 7.58 -13.39 6.08
N ALA A 128 7.08 -12.16 6.20
CA ALA A 128 5.86 -11.87 6.92
C ALA A 128 4.65 -12.53 6.22
N LYS A 129 3.63 -12.87 7.01
CA LYS A 129 2.37 -13.42 6.51
C LYS A 129 1.17 -12.84 7.25
N SER A 130 0.04 -12.70 6.56
CA SER A 130 -1.24 -12.32 7.17
C SER A 130 -2.35 -13.26 6.69
N PRO A 131 -3.36 -13.55 7.55
CA PRO A 131 -4.44 -14.45 7.18
C PRO A 131 -5.28 -13.83 6.06
N LEU A 132 -5.64 -14.66 5.08
CA LEU A 132 -6.67 -14.33 4.10
C LEU A 132 -8.04 -14.78 4.64
N ARG A 133 -9.12 -14.18 4.12
CA ARG A 133 -10.50 -14.53 4.50
C ARG A 133 -10.80 -16.04 4.36
N ALA A 134 -10.22 -16.70 3.37
CA ALA A 134 -10.39 -18.13 3.16
C ALA A 134 -9.60 -18.94 4.20
N LYS A 135 -10.28 -19.87 4.88
CA LYS A 135 -9.69 -20.68 5.96
C LYS A 135 -8.41 -21.36 5.51
N GLY A 136 -7.34 -21.20 6.29
CA GLY A 136 -6.03 -21.82 6.04
C GLY A 136 -5.20 -21.17 4.92
N ARG A 137 -5.66 -20.08 4.31
CA ARG A 137 -4.88 -19.34 3.30
C ARG A 137 -4.19 -18.14 3.91
N TRP A 138 -2.96 -17.92 3.47
CA TRP A 138 -2.10 -16.83 3.93
C TRP A 138 -1.66 -15.98 2.76
N TYR A 139 -1.56 -14.69 2.99
CA TYR A 139 -0.87 -13.75 2.13
C TYR A 139 0.59 -13.69 2.56
N GLU A 140 1.53 -13.91 1.63
CA GLU A 140 2.96 -13.81 1.89
C GLU A 140 3.50 -12.54 1.23
N TYR A 141 4.12 -11.68 2.03
CA TYR A 141 4.58 -10.34 1.62
C TYR A 141 5.94 -10.42 0.91
N LEU A 142 5.94 -10.92 -0.32
CA LEU A 142 7.15 -11.27 -1.08
C LEU A 142 7.75 -10.12 -1.90
N GLY A 143 7.08 -8.96 -1.98
CA GLY A 143 7.48 -7.86 -2.86
C GLY A 143 7.16 -8.14 -4.34
N ALA A 144 7.39 -7.15 -5.20
CA ALA A 144 7.16 -7.32 -6.64
C ALA A 144 8.06 -8.46 -7.16
N PRO A 145 7.53 -9.42 -7.95
CA PRO A 145 8.37 -10.39 -8.62
C PRO A 145 9.30 -9.67 -9.60
N GLU A 146 10.58 -10.06 -9.60
CA GLU A 146 11.58 -9.63 -10.58
C GLU A 146 11.21 -10.05 -12.01
#